data_AF-A0A8H9KGZ0-F1
#
_entry.id   AF-A0A8H9KGZ0-F1
#
_cell.length_a   1.000
_cell.length_b   1.000
_cell.length_c   1.000
_cell.angle_alpha   90.00
_cell.angle_beta   90.00
_cell.angle_gamma   90.00
#
_symmetry.space_group_name_H-M   'P 1'
#
loop_
_entity.id
_entity.type
_entity.pdbx_description
1 polymer ?
#
loop_
_entity_poly.entity_id
_entity_poly.type
_entity_poly.pdbx_seq_one_letter_code
_entity_poly.pdbx_strand_id
1 'polypeptide(L)'
;MIIGSEGTLGVVTEVTMRLYPTLRKSINALISFPTLDDAIKSVPAILASGVVPTTVEFMGRKVINLWEKYYNQKFPVDEGNGFILLGFDAFTDGEVQAELKQAVATTK
;
A
#
# COMPACT_ATOMS: atom_id res chain seq x y z
N MET A 1 -10.35 -28.13 5.69
CA MET A 1 -9.45 -27.00 5.36
C MET A 1 -9.39 -26.10 6.59
N ILE A 2 -8.21 -25.87 7.20
CA ILE A 2 -8.08 -25.10 8.47
C ILE A 2 -7.85 -23.60 8.23
N ILE A 3 -7.17 -23.25 7.13
CA ILE A 3 -6.92 -21.86 6.72
C ILE A 3 -8.27 -21.20 6.38
N GLY A 4 -8.55 -20.05 7.01
CA GLY A 4 -9.82 -19.31 6.83
C GLY A 4 -11.01 -19.88 7.59
N SER A 5 -10.82 -20.83 8.51
CA SER A 5 -11.92 -21.46 9.27
C SER A 5 -12.47 -20.61 10.42
N GLU A 6 -11.80 -19.53 10.80
CA GLU A 6 -12.22 -18.62 11.88
C GLU A 6 -12.54 -19.35 13.21
N GLY A 7 -11.89 -20.48 13.48
CA GLY A 7 -12.07 -21.26 14.70
C GLY A 7 -13.28 -22.21 14.69
N THR A 8 -14.07 -22.25 13.61
CA THR A 8 -15.24 -23.14 13.48
C THR A 8 -14.86 -24.61 13.30
N LEU A 9 -13.64 -24.88 12.82
CA LEU A 9 -13.16 -26.22 12.48
C LEU A 9 -12.05 -26.74 13.40
N GLY A 10 -11.67 -25.96 14.42
CA GLY A 10 -10.63 -26.33 15.38
C GLY A 10 -9.75 -25.17 15.84
N VAL A 11 -8.79 -25.48 16.70
CA VAL A 11 -7.82 -24.52 17.26
C VAL A 11 -6.43 -24.82 16.69
N VAL A 12 -5.81 -23.82 16.07
CA VAL A 12 -4.42 -23.92 15.59
C VAL A 12 -3.47 -23.71 16.77
N THR A 13 -2.64 -24.72 17.07
CA THR A 13 -1.69 -24.67 18.18
C THR A 13 -0.24 -24.47 17.73
N GLU A 14 0.08 -24.81 16.48
CA GLU A 14 1.41 -24.67 15.90
C GLU A 14 1.30 -24.33 14.41
N VAL A 15 2.23 -23.52 13.90
CA VAL A 15 2.33 -23.16 12.48
C VAL A 15 3.80 -23.17 12.07
N THR A 16 4.13 -23.89 10.99
CA THR A 16 5.43 -23.76 10.31
C THR A 16 5.28 -22.78 9.14
N MET A 17 6.11 -21.72 9.12
CA MET A 17 6.08 -20.68 8.09
C MET A 17 7.38 -20.60 7.29
N ARG A 18 7.25 -20.24 6.01
CA ARG A 18 8.39 -19.82 5.20
C ARG A 18 8.73 -18.36 5.55
N LEU A 19 10.00 -18.12 5.87
CA LEU A 19 10.52 -16.78 6.15
C LEU A 19 11.29 -16.24 4.93
N TYR A 20 11.24 -14.91 4.79
CA TYR A 20 12.04 -14.16 3.83
C TYR A 20 13.10 -13.34 4.58
N PRO A 21 14.25 -13.05 3.95
CA PRO A 21 15.25 -12.18 4.56
C PRO A 21 14.68 -10.78 4.79
N THR A 22 15.12 -10.13 5.87
CA THR A 22 14.76 -8.74 6.16
C THR A 22 15.37 -7.81 5.11
N LEU A 23 14.51 -7.05 4.42
CA LEU A 23 14.92 -6.00 3.50
C LEU A 23 15.42 -4.80 4.31
N ARG A 24 16.48 -4.13 3.84
CA ARG A 24 17.21 -3.11 4.62
C ARG A 24 16.62 -1.72 4.46
N LYS A 25 15.85 -1.51 3.39
CA LYS A 25 15.32 -0.21 2.99
C LYS A 25 13.84 -0.35 2.70
N SER A 26 13.08 0.64 3.14
CA SER A 26 11.64 0.74 2.91
C SER A 26 11.29 2.21 2.62
N ILE A 27 10.43 2.45 1.64
CA ILE A 27 9.87 3.77 1.37
C ILE A 27 8.39 3.64 1.06
N ASN A 28 7.62 4.65 1.48
CA ASN A 28 6.20 4.74 1.20
C ASN A 28 5.92 6.01 0.39
N ALA A 29 5.13 5.88 -0.66
CA ALA A 29 4.69 6.97 -1.51
C ALA A 29 3.19 7.17 -1.35
N LEU A 30 2.79 8.38 -0.96
CA LEU A 30 1.40 8.78 -0.91
C LEU A 30 1.06 9.58 -2.17
N ILE A 31 0.12 9.09 -2.97
CA ILE A 31 -0.28 9.70 -4.24
C ILE A 31 -1.76 10.07 -4.17
N SER A 32 -2.08 11.33 -4.48
CA SER A 32 -3.44 11.85 -4.51
C SER A 32 -4.04 11.81 -5.91
N PHE A 33 -5.36 11.59 -5.96
CA PHE A 33 -6.16 11.52 -7.18
C PHE A 33 -7.44 12.33 -7.02
N PRO A 34 -8.03 12.82 -8.13
CA PRO A 34 -9.29 13.56 -8.10
C PRO A 34 -10.43 12.76 -7.45
N THR A 35 -10.49 11.45 -7.73
CA THR A 35 -11.48 10.52 -7.17
C THR A 35 -10.83 9.21 -6.73
N LEU A 36 -11.53 8.44 -5.88
CA LEU A 36 -11.10 7.09 -5.50
C LEU A 36 -11.10 6.12 -6.69
N ASP A 37 -12.01 6.30 -7.65
CA ASP A 37 -12.05 5.45 -8.85
C ASP A 37 -10.84 5.69 -9.75
N ASP A 38 -10.39 6.94 -9.88
CA ASP A 38 -9.18 7.28 -10.64
C ASP A 38 -7.94 6.64 -10.00
N ALA A 39 -7.86 6.68 -8.67
CA ALA A 39 -6.83 5.98 -7.92
C ALA A 39 -6.82 4.48 -8.28
N ILE A 40 -7.94 3.78 -8.08
CA ILE A 40 -8.04 2.33 -8.34
C ILE A 40 -7.69 1.98 -9.79
N LYS A 41 -8.14 2.79 -10.77
CA LYS A 41 -7.85 2.59 -12.20
C LYS A 41 -6.37 2.71 -12.56
N SER A 42 -5.57 3.42 -11.76
CA SER A 42 -4.12 3.56 -11.99
C SER A 42 -3.32 2.31 -11.60
N VAL A 43 -3.83 1.50 -10.66
CA VAL A 43 -3.11 0.33 -10.11
C VAL A 43 -2.67 -0.67 -11.19
N PRO A 44 -3.52 -1.07 -12.15
CA PRO A 44 -3.09 -1.97 -13.22
C PRO A 44 -1.93 -1.41 -14.06
N ALA A 45 -1.91 -0.10 -14.32
CA ALA A 45 -0.84 0.54 -15.06
C ALA A 45 0.48 0.52 -14.27
N ILE A 46 0.42 0.81 -12.96
CA ILE A 46 1.59 0.72 -12.05
C ILE A 46 2.17 -0.69 -12.08
N LEU A 47 1.33 -1.73 -11.94
CA LEU A 47 1.79 -3.12 -11.97
C LEU A 47 2.33 -3.52 -13.36
N ALA A 48 1.71 -3.04 -14.44
CA ALA A 48 2.15 -3.30 -15.81
C ALA A 48 3.47 -2.59 -16.16
N SER A 49 3.89 -1.58 -15.38
CA SER A 49 5.19 -0.93 -15.55
C SER A 49 6.38 -1.85 -15.23
N GLY A 50 6.13 -3.01 -14.60
CA GLY A 50 7.16 -3.94 -14.13
C GLY A 50 7.64 -3.67 -12.70
N VAL A 51 7.13 -2.62 -12.06
CA VAL A 51 7.32 -2.41 -10.62
C VAL A 51 6.38 -3.30 -9.83
N VAL A 52 6.89 -3.95 -8.78
CA VAL A 52 6.11 -4.79 -7.87
C VAL A 52 6.19 -4.17 -6.46
N PRO A 53 5.25 -3.27 -6.10
CA PRO A 53 5.20 -2.73 -4.75
C PRO A 53 4.99 -3.84 -3.72
N THR A 54 5.59 -3.72 -2.54
CA THR A 54 5.27 -4.57 -1.39
C THR A 54 3.82 -4.38 -0.98
N THR A 55 3.32 -3.14 -1.02
CA THR A 55 1.95 -2.80 -0.63
C THR A 55 1.34 -1.82 -1.62
N VAL A 56 0.04 -2.00 -1.85
CA VAL A 56 -0.83 -1.05 -2.56
C VAL A 56 -2.10 -0.91 -1.74
N GLU A 57 -2.22 0.20 -1.04
CA GLU A 57 -3.40 0.52 -0.23
C GLU A 57 -4.11 1.74 -0.81
N PHE A 58 -5.44 1.80 -0.71
CA PHE A 58 -6.21 2.96 -1.14
C PHE A 58 -7.08 3.51 -0.02
N MET A 59 -7.32 4.81 -0.07
CA MET A 59 -8.22 5.47 0.88
C MET A 59 -9.04 6.54 0.17
N GLY A 60 -10.31 6.69 0.56
CA GLY A 60 -11.16 7.79 0.13
C GLY A 60 -11.15 8.94 1.15
N ARG A 61 -11.34 10.17 0.67
CA ARG A 61 -11.38 11.38 1.53
C ARG A 61 -12.37 11.30 2.69
N LYS A 62 -13.49 10.60 2.53
CA LYS A 62 -14.49 10.40 3.61
C LYS A 62 -13.88 9.71 4.83
N VAL A 63 -13.09 8.65 4.62
CA VAL A 63 -12.44 7.89 5.70
C VAL A 63 -11.36 8.74 6.36
N ILE A 64 -10.57 9.46 5.57
CA ILE A 64 -9.55 10.38 6.08
C ILE A 64 -10.17 11.46 6.97
N ASN A 65 -11.28 12.08 6.55
CA ASN A 65 -11.93 13.12 7.35
C ASN A 65 -12.46 12.58 8.69
N LEU A 66 -12.96 11.34 8.71
CA LEU A 66 -13.37 10.68 9.95
C LEU A 66 -12.14 10.43 10.86
N TRP A 67 -11.04 9.98 10.28
CA TRP A 67 -9.77 9.76 10.99
C TRP A 67 -9.23 11.08 11.57
N GLU A 68 -9.16 12.15 10.79
CA GLU A 68 -8.71 13.47 11.24
C GLU A 68 -9.54 13.98 12.42
N LYS A 69 -10.87 13.83 12.34
CA LYS A 69 -11.79 14.23 13.41
C LYS A 69 -11.58 13.39 14.67
N TYR A 70 -11.39 12.08 14.52
CA TYR A 70 -11.25 11.16 15.66
C TYR A 70 -9.90 11.36 16.37
N TYR A 71 -8.81 11.47 15.62
CA TYR A 71 -7.46 11.59 16.17
C TYR A 71 -7.03 13.04 16.42
N ASN A 72 -7.82 14.03 15.99
CA ASN A 72 -7.48 15.45 16.01
C ASN A 72 -6.09 15.72 15.36
N GLN A 73 -5.83 15.06 14.24
CA GLN A 73 -4.60 15.16 13.47
C GLN A 73 -4.93 15.50 12.01
N LYS A 74 -3.95 16.05 11.30
CA LYS A 74 -4.08 16.38 9.88
C LYS A 74 -3.42 15.34 9.00
N PHE A 75 -4.13 14.93 7.98
CA PHE A 75 -3.61 14.09 6.93
C PHE A 75 -2.60 14.91 6.11
N PRO A 76 -1.44 14.35 5.73
CA PRO A 76 -0.36 15.13 5.12
C PRO A 76 -0.66 15.67 3.72
N VAL A 77 -1.81 15.30 3.12
CA VAL A 77 -2.21 15.71 1.77
C VAL A 77 -3.66 16.21 1.76
N ASP A 78 -3.83 17.52 1.56
CA ASP A 78 -5.15 18.16 1.54
C ASP A 78 -5.87 18.04 0.18
N GLU A 79 -5.11 17.84 -0.90
CA GLU A 79 -5.67 17.78 -2.27
C GLU A 79 -6.12 16.37 -2.67
N GLY A 80 -7.22 16.29 -3.44
CA GLY A 80 -7.76 15.04 -3.97
C GLY A 80 -8.82 14.36 -3.09
N ASN A 81 -9.56 13.42 -3.68
CA ASN A 81 -10.56 12.61 -3.00
C ASN A 81 -10.25 11.10 -2.95
N GLY A 82 -9.23 10.66 -3.67
CA GLY A 82 -8.70 9.31 -3.63
C GLY A 82 -7.20 9.33 -3.37
N PHE A 83 -6.71 8.35 -2.65
CA PHE A 83 -5.29 8.24 -2.27
C PHE A 83 -4.83 6.81 -2.49
N ILE A 84 -3.60 6.65 -2.98
CA ILE A 84 -2.88 5.37 -2.95
C ILE A 84 -1.64 5.54 -2.09
N LEU A 85 -1.43 4.59 -1.18
CA LEU A 85 -0.17 4.39 -0.48
C LEU A 85 0.56 3.19 -1.12
N LEU A 86 1.71 3.46 -1.73
CA LEU A 86 2.59 2.44 -2.31
C LEU A 86 3.78 2.22 -1.39
N GLY A 87 4.00 0.99 -0.94
CA GLY A 87 5.19 0.60 -0.19
C GLY A 87 6.18 -0.16 -1.07
N PHE A 88 7.46 0.15 -0.94
CA PHE A 88 8.56 -0.54 -1.62
C PHE A 88 9.63 -0.90 -0.62
N ASP A 89 10.13 -2.13 -0.72
CA ASP A 89 11.21 -2.62 0.12
C ASP A 89 12.34 -3.19 -0.74
N ALA A 90 13.59 -2.87 -0.39
CA ALA A 90 14.76 -3.31 -1.13
C ALA A 90 15.98 -3.54 -0.22
N PHE A 91 17.04 -4.09 -0.79
CA PHE A 91 18.32 -4.24 -0.09
C PHE A 91 19.16 -2.97 -0.12
N THR A 92 18.97 -2.13 -1.14
CA THR A 92 19.76 -0.91 -1.36
C THR A 92 18.88 0.32 -1.56
N ASP A 93 19.44 1.50 -1.28
CA ASP A 93 18.76 2.77 -1.53
C ASP A 93 18.57 3.01 -3.04
N GLY A 94 19.48 2.52 -3.89
CA GLY A 94 19.38 2.70 -5.34
C GLY A 94 18.18 1.97 -5.94
N GLU A 95 17.93 0.73 -5.52
CA GLU A 95 16.80 -0.08 -5.97
C GLU A 95 15.47 0.56 -5.57
N VAL A 96 15.31 0.89 -4.28
CA VAL A 96 14.03 1.44 -3.78
C VAL A 96 13.68 2.79 -4.44
N GLN A 97 14.69 3.63 -4.73
CA GLN A 97 14.48 4.90 -5.42
C GLN A 97 14.15 4.71 -6.90
N ALA A 98 14.72 3.70 -7.56
CA ALA A 98 14.39 3.38 -8.95
C ALA A 98 12.94 2.91 -9.08
N GLU A 99 12.50 1.99 -8.23
CA GLU A 99 11.12 1.50 -8.20
C GLU A 99 10.12 2.61 -7.90
N LEU A 100 10.40 3.43 -6.88
CA LEU A 100 9.59 4.59 -6.53
C LEU A 100 9.43 5.54 -7.72
N LYS A 101 10.55 5.91 -8.36
CA LYS A 101 10.54 6.84 -9.50
C LYS A 101 9.72 6.29 -10.67
N GLN A 102 9.83 4.99 -10.94
CA GLN A 102 9.08 4.33 -12.00
C GLN A 102 7.58 4.28 -11.69
N ALA A 103 7.20 3.87 -10.48
CA ALA A 103 5.80 3.83 -10.06
C ALA A 103 5.13 5.21 -10.14
N VAL A 104 5.79 6.25 -9.62
CA VAL A 104 5.28 7.63 -9.66
C VAL A 104 5.15 8.14 -11.10
N ALA A 105 6.07 7.79 -11.99
CA ALA A 105 6.00 8.18 -13.40
C ALA A 105 4.80 7.54 -14.13
N THR A 106 4.37 6.34 -13.74
CA THR A 106 3.22 5.64 -14.34
C THR A 106 1.87 6.08 -13.77
N THR A 107 1.87 6.85 -12.68
CA THR A 107 0.63 7.24 -11.99
C THR A 107 -0.04 8.49 -12.59
N LYS A 108 0.61 9.14 -13.58
CA LYS A 108 0.09 10.33 -14.27
C LYS A 108 -0.34 10.03 -15.70
#